data_AF-A0A562KE62-F1
#
_entry.id   AF-A0A562KE62-F1
#
_cell.length_a   1.000
_cell.length_b   1.000
_cell.length_c   1.000
_cell.angle_alpha   90.00
_cell.angle_beta   90.00
_cell.angle_gamma   90.00
#
_symmetry.space_group_name_H-M   'P 1'
#
loop_
_entity.id
_entity.type
_entity.pdbx_description
1 polymer ?
#
loop_
_entity_poly.entity_id
_entity_poly.type
_entity_poly.pdbx_seq_one_letter_code
_entity_poly.pdbx_strand_id
1 'polypeptide(L)'
;MIRAHGARERPGRSSHIRLLPCRVSLGNKGLGLRVLNLAADVQVKAISEYAPEDAALLCGVGRLVCAWTMLEQSLEKKIAMMRQAMGDVRTVGTRNRPSMAKLMTELRTMVTMRDRRNATALNEISAIERDMQRVDRFRSLIVGGFQEPAPGGFTCRDPRNQQVHVSLEQLDAETTALEQMAQRLLDV
;
A
#
# COMPACT_ATOMS: atom_id res chain seq x y z
N MET A 1 -76.09 25.33 -6.20
CA MET A 1 -76.08 26.80 -6.07
C MET A 1 -75.03 27.17 -5.03
N ILE A 2 -73.91 27.75 -5.50
CA ILE A 2 -73.03 28.76 -4.86
C ILE A 2 -72.20 28.44 -3.58
N ARG A 3 -70.85 28.45 -3.78
CA ARG A 3 -69.67 28.96 -2.99
C ARG A 3 -69.35 28.40 -1.60
N ALA A 4 -68.11 28.41 -1.06
CA ALA A 4 -66.70 28.71 -1.43
C ALA A 4 -65.84 28.09 -0.28
N HIS A 5 -64.55 27.72 -0.38
CA HIS A 5 -63.35 28.59 -0.38
C HIS A 5 -62.06 27.73 -0.29
N GLY A 6 -61.02 28.11 -1.03
CA GLY A 6 -59.63 28.24 -0.56
C GLY A 6 -58.76 27.01 -0.28
N ALA A 7 -57.79 26.73 -1.17
CA ALA A 7 -56.56 26.01 -0.82
C ALA A 7 -55.34 26.64 -1.50
N ARG A 8 -54.33 26.97 -0.68
CA ARG A 8 -53.02 27.53 -1.03
C ARG A 8 -52.14 26.49 -1.73
N GLU A 9 -51.57 26.86 -2.86
CA GLU A 9 -50.44 26.16 -3.49
C GLU A 9 -49.09 26.59 -2.88
N ARG A 10 -48.18 25.62 -2.71
CA ARG A 10 -46.82 25.79 -2.19
C ARG A 10 -45.83 25.90 -3.34
N PRO A 11 -44.76 26.72 -3.23
CA PRO A 11 -43.55 26.50 -4.01
C PRO A 11 -42.32 26.17 -3.14
N GLY A 12 -41.47 25.26 -3.66
CA GLY A 12 -40.02 25.29 -3.51
C GLY A 12 -39.40 24.67 -2.25
N ARG A 13 -38.96 23.41 -2.34
CA ARG A 13 -37.84 22.89 -1.51
C ARG A 13 -36.56 22.94 -2.34
N SER A 14 -35.69 23.89 -2.01
CA SER A 14 -34.28 23.89 -2.40
C SER A 14 -33.45 23.30 -1.26
N SER A 15 -32.70 22.24 -1.54
CA SER A 15 -31.93 21.46 -0.58
C SER A 15 -30.53 22.03 -0.41
N HIS A 16 -30.35 23.00 0.49
CA HIS A 16 -29.02 23.33 1.02
C HIS A 16 -28.69 22.40 2.18
N ILE A 17 -27.74 21.49 1.97
CA ILE A 17 -27.11 20.68 3.01
C ILE A 17 -26.27 21.61 3.89
N ARG A 18 -26.74 21.89 5.11
CA ARG A 18 -25.90 22.42 6.19
C ARG A 18 -25.27 21.23 6.92
N LEU A 19 -23.96 21.06 6.81
CA LEU A 19 -23.19 20.19 7.69
C LEU A 19 -23.12 20.83 9.08
N LEU A 20 -23.88 20.27 10.03
CA LEU A 20 -23.74 20.55 11.46
C LEU A 20 -22.52 19.78 12.00
N PRO A 21 -21.65 20.39 12.82
CA PRO A 21 -20.60 19.65 13.50
C PRO A 21 -21.19 18.72 14.57
N CYS A 22 -20.85 17.43 14.47
CA CYS A 22 -21.14 16.43 15.51
C CYS A 22 -20.51 16.85 16.84
N ARG A 23 -21.36 17.30 17.77
CA ARG A 23 -21.00 17.57 19.16
C ARG A 23 -21.19 16.29 19.96
N VAL A 24 -20.12 15.52 20.19
CA VAL A 24 -20.16 14.38 21.11
C VAL A 24 -20.14 14.95 22.53
N SER A 25 -21.26 14.80 23.23
CA SER A 25 -21.42 15.13 24.65
C SER A 25 -21.13 13.88 25.46
N LEU A 26 -20.07 13.87 26.28
CA LEU A 26 -19.86 12.88 27.33
C LEU A 26 -19.56 13.61 28.63
N GLY A 27 -20.59 13.66 29.48
CA GLY A 27 -20.51 14.17 30.84
C GLY A 27 -20.05 13.09 31.82
N ASN A 28 -18.87 13.33 32.40
CA ASN A 28 -18.57 13.30 33.84
C ASN A 28 -18.75 11.99 34.64
N LYS A 29 -17.64 11.41 35.14
CA LYS A 29 -17.22 11.45 36.56
C LYS A 29 -15.93 10.63 36.77
N GLY A 30 -15.11 11.10 37.72
CA GLY A 30 -13.68 10.80 37.84
C GLY A 30 -13.28 9.36 38.11
N LEU A 31 -12.08 9.02 37.63
CA LEU A 31 -11.00 8.40 38.40
C LEU A 31 -9.73 8.46 37.53
N GLY A 32 -8.62 8.84 38.15
CA GLY A 32 -7.40 9.26 37.48
C GLY A 32 -6.75 8.17 36.63
N LEU A 33 -6.50 8.49 35.37
CA LEU A 33 -5.34 8.01 34.66
C LEU A 33 -4.94 9.12 33.70
N ARG A 34 -3.78 9.73 33.95
CA ARG A 34 -3.19 10.76 33.11
C ARG A 34 -3.05 10.18 31.70
N VAL A 35 -3.92 10.57 30.78
CA VAL A 35 -3.66 10.43 29.35
C VAL A 35 -2.53 11.42 29.07
N LEU A 36 -1.30 10.92 29.13
CA LEU A 36 -0.14 11.62 28.60
C LEU A 36 -0.42 11.84 27.12
N ASN A 37 -0.75 13.07 26.78
CA ASN A 37 -0.87 13.55 25.42
C ASN A 37 0.55 13.63 24.84
N LEU A 38 1.14 12.48 24.50
CA LEU A 38 2.38 12.39 23.71
C LEU A 38 2.04 12.58 22.23
N ALA A 39 1.39 13.68 21.89
CA ALA A 39 1.54 14.25 20.56
C ALA A 39 2.89 14.98 20.59
N ALA A 40 3.98 14.23 20.53
CA ALA A 40 5.27 14.83 20.21
C ALA A 40 5.12 15.47 18.83
N ASP A 41 5.35 16.78 18.73
CA ASP A 41 5.55 17.44 17.45
C ASP A 41 6.63 16.65 16.71
N VAL A 42 6.24 15.92 15.66
CA VAL A 42 7.18 15.24 14.78
C VAL A 42 7.91 16.36 14.04
N GLN A 43 9.06 16.78 14.56
CA GLN A 43 9.96 17.68 13.87
C GLN A 43 10.49 16.94 12.65
N VAL A 44 9.88 17.19 11.49
CA VAL A 44 10.35 16.68 10.21
C VAL A 44 11.65 17.42 9.88
N LYS A 45 12.78 16.72 10.03
CA LYS A 45 14.11 17.22 9.65
C LYS A 45 14.33 17.02 8.15
N ALA A 46 15.03 17.93 7.50
CA ALA A 46 15.49 17.68 6.14
C ALA A 46 16.48 16.50 6.13
N ILE A 47 16.53 15.72 5.04
CA ILE A 47 17.46 14.59 4.89
C ILE A 47 18.92 15.06 5.07
N SER A 48 19.24 16.30 4.66
CA SER A 48 20.55 16.94 4.83
C SER A 48 20.97 17.18 6.29
N GLU A 49 20.04 17.10 7.24
CA GLU A 49 20.32 17.28 8.67
C GLU A 49 20.73 15.97 9.37
N TYR A 50 20.63 14.83 8.67
CA TYR A 50 21.06 13.53 9.18
C TYR A 50 22.55 13.30 8.91
N ALA A 51 23.17 12.42 9.70
CA ALA A 51 24.47 11.87 9.34
C ALA A 51 24.39 11.21 7.95
N PRO A 52 25.45 11.26 7.12
CA PRO A 52 25.40 10.71 5.76
C PRO A 52 24.93 9.25 5.69
N GLU A 53 25.29 8.45 6.68
CA GLU A 53 24.89 7.05 6.83
C GLU A 53 23.40 6.87 7.14
N ASP A 54 22.85 7.68 8.04
CA ASP A 54 21.42 7.70 8.35
C ASP A 54 20.60 8.21 7.17
N ALA A 55 21.10 9.22 6.45
CA ALA A 55 20.48 9.72 5.23
C ALA A 55 20.46 8.64 4.14
N ALA A 56 21.56 7.91 3.95
CA ALA A 56 21.65 6.80 3.00
C ALA A 56 20.66 5.67 3.36
N LEU A 57 20.53 5.35 4.64
CA LEU A 57 19.56 4.38 5.15
C LEU A 57 18.12 4.82 4.84
N LEU A 58 17.74 6.04 5.23
CA LEU A 58 16.39 6.57 5.00
C LEU A 58 16.04 6.60 3.51
N CYS A 59 16.98 7.04 2.67
CA CYS A 59 16.81 7.04 1.22
C CYS A 59 16.66 5.61 0.66
N GLY A 60 17.50 4.67 1.09
CA GLY A 60 17.45 3.28 0.65
C GLY A 60 16.14 2.59 1.03
N VAL A 61 15.70 2.75 2.27
CA VAL A 61 14.42 2.18 2.75
C VAL A 61 13.25 2.84 2.02
N GLY A 62 13.29 4.16 1.82
CA GLY A 62 12.30 4.87 1.02
C GLY A 62 12.20 4.35 -0.41
N ARG A 63 13.34 4.13 -1.08
CA ARG A 63 13.39 3.56 -2.43
C ARG A 63 12.79 2.15 -2.47
N LEU A 64 13.11 1.29 -1.50
CA LEU A 64 12.53 -0.06 -1.42
C LEU A 64 11.00 -0.02 -1.29
N VAL A 65 10.46 0.80 -0.38
CA VAL A 65 9.01 0.91 -0.15
C VAL A 65 8.29 1.49 -1.37
N CYS A 66 8.88 2.50 -2.01
CA CYS A 66 8.37 3.09 -3.24
C CYS A 66 8.38 2.07 -4.40
N ALA A 67 9.50 1.38 -4.62
CA ALA A 67 9.63 0.38 -5.67
C ALA A 67 8.62 -0.77 -5.49
N TRP A 68 8.38 -1.22 -4.25
CA TRP A 68 7.34 -2.22 -3.95
C TRP A 68 5.95 -1.73 -4.34
N THR A 69 5.62 -0.50 -3.95
CA THR A 69 4.33 0.10 -4.25
C THR A 69 4.13 0.29 -5.75
N MET A 70 5.18 0.66 -6.48
CA MET A 70 5.16 0.79 -7.93
C MET A 70 4.98 -0.56 -8.64
N LEU A 71 5.58 -1.63 -8.10
CA LEU A 71 5.35 -2.99 -8.59
C LEU A 71 3.88 -3.40 -8.47
N GLU A 72 3.26 -3.16 -7.30
CA GLU A 72 1.84 -3.45 -7.07
C GLU A 72 0.95 -2.71 -8.08
N GLN A 73 1.19 -1.41 -8.30
CA GLN A 73 0.42 -0.60 -9.26
C GLN A 73 0.63 -1.06 -10.70
N SER A 74 1.86 -1.42 -11.06
CA SER A 74 2.18 -1.92 -12.40
C SER A 74 1.46 -3.23 -12.69
N LEU A 75 1.40 -4.11 -11.69
CA LEU A 75 0.68 -5.37 -11.79
C LEU A 75 -0.84 -5.17 -11.86
N GLU A 76 -1.40 -4.29 -11.02
CA GLU A 76 -2.81 -3.87 -11.11
C GLU A 76 -3.17 -3.38 -12.52
N LYS A 77 -2.32 -2.52 -13.10
CA LYS A 77 -2.50 -1.98 -14.45
C LYS A 77 -2.43 -3.07 -15.52
N LYS A 78 -1.45 -3.98 -15.44
CA LYS A 78 -1.31 -5.11 -16.37
C LYS A 78 -2.56 -6.00 -16.36
N ILE A 79 -3.04 -6.35 -15.17
CA ILE A 79 -4.27 -7.15 -15.00
C ILE A 79 -5.47 -6.44 -15.60
N ALA A 80 -5.62 -5.14 -15.35
CA ALA A 80 -6.69 -4.35 -15.93
C ALA A 80 -6.66 -4.37 -17.47
N MET A 81 -5.47 -4.24 -18.09
CA MET A 81 -5.31 -4.34 -19.54
C MET A 81 -5.68 -5.74 -20.07
N MET A 82 -5.30 -6.81 -19.36
CA MET A 82 -5.67 -8.18 -19.75
C MET A 82 -7.17 -8.43 -19.66
N ARG A 83 -7.84 -7.93 -18.61
CA ARG A 83 -9.29 -8.02 -18.45
C ARG A 83 -10.02 -7.30 -19.59
N GLN A 84 -9.58 -6.08 -19.91
CA GLN A 84 -10.10 -5.32 -21.04
C GLN A 84 -9.97 -6.09 -22.36
N ALA A 85 -8.80 -6.70 -22.61
CA ALA A 85 -8.57 -7.50 -23.81
C ALA A 85 -9.49 -8.75 -23.90
N MET A 86 -9.96 -9.26 -22.76
CA MET A 86 -10.91 -10.37 -22.67
C MET A 86 -12.38 -9.92 -22.68
N GLY A 87 -12.65 -8.61 -22.76
CA GLY A 87 -14.01 -8.06 -22.70
C GLY A 87 -14.61 -8.01 -21.28
N ASP A 88 -13.82 -8.24 -20.23
CA ASP A 88 -14.25 -8.08 -18.84
C ASP A 88 -14.05 -6.64 -18.37
N VAL A 89 -15.10 -5.82 -18.45
CA VAL A 89 -15.06 -4.37 -18.14
C VAL A 89 -15.60 -4.05 -16.73
N ARG A 90 -15.62 -5.04 -15.82
CA ARG A 90 -16.07 -4.80 -14.45
C ARG A 90 -15.11 -3.83 -13.73
N THR A 91 -15.68 -2.79 -13.12
CA THR A 91 -14.95 -1.93 -12.20
C THR A 91 -14.72 -2.68 -10.89
N VAL A 92 -13.45 -2.90 -10.53
CA VAL A 92 -13.12 -3.43 -9.19
C VAL A 92 -13.51 -2.36 -8.17
N GLY A 93 -14.40 -2.72 -7.24
CA GLY A 93 -14.81 -1.81 -6.17
C GLY A 93 -13.61 -1.36 -5.33
N THR A 94 -13.45 -0.05 -5.17
CA THR A 94 -12.30 0.65 -4.57
C THR A 94 -12.15 0.47 -3.06
N ARG A 95 -12.93 -0.42 -2.43
CA ARG A 95 -13.07 -0.44 -0.97
C ARG A 95 -11.85 -1.00 -0.26
N ASN A 96 -11.09 -1.90 -0.89
CA ASN A 96 -9.83 -2.42 -0.39
C ASN A 96 -8.85 -2.63 -1.55
N ARG A 97 -7.65 -2.07 -1.44
CA ARG A 97 -6.57 -2.33 -2.40
C ARG A 97 -6.20 -3.83 -2.35
N PRO A 98 -6.13 -4.53 -3.50
CA PRO A 98 -5.73 -5.93 -3.51
C PRO A 98 -4.29 -6.07 -3.01
N SER A 99 -4.02 -7.14 -2.26
CA SER A 99 -2.65 -7.46 -1.87
C SER A 99 -1.88 -8.02 -3.06
N MET A 100 -0.55 -7.89 -3.03
CA MET A 100 0.34 -8.47 -4.03
C MET A 100 0.04 -9.95 -4.33
N ALA A 101 -0.21 -10.76 -3.30
CA ALA A 101 -0.57 -12.17 -3.46
C ALA A 101 -1.86 -12.38 -4.29
N LYS A 102 -2.87 -11.52 -4.09
CA LYS A 102 -4.11 -11.56 -4.88
C LYS A 102 -3.85 -11.17 -6.32
N LEU A 103 -3.04 -10.14 -6.53
CA LEU A 103 -2.66 -9.69 -7.87
C LEU A 103 -1.91 -10.78 -8.65
N MET A 104 -0.94 -11.45 -8.04
CA MET A 104 -0.20 -12.55 -8.71
C MET A 104 -1.09 -13.75 -9.02
N THR A 105 -1.98 -14.12 -8.10
CA THR A 105 -2.96 -15.20 -8.32
C THR A 105 -3.85 -14.88 -9.52
N GLU A 106 -4.27 -13.62 -9.63
CA GLU A 106 -5.07 -13.16 -10.75
C GLU A 106 -4.28 -13.15 -12.06
N LEU A 107 -3.05 -12.60 -12.09
CA LEU A 107 -2.18 -12.65 -13.27
C LEU A 107 -2.02 -14.08 -13.80
N ARG A 108 -1.71 -15.02 -12.90
CA ARG A 108 -1.58 -16.44 -13.24
C ARG A 108 -2.86 -17.01 -13.86
N THR A 109 -4.01 -16.65 -13.29
CA THR A 109 -5.32 -17.08 -13.80
C THR A 109 -5.56 -16.52 -15.20
N MET A 110 -5.30 -15.23 -15.42
CA MET A 110 -5.48 -14.57 -16.72
C MET A 110 -4.59 -15.17 -17.80
N VAL A 111 -3.32 -15.45 -17.51
CA VAL A 111 -2.40 -16.13 -18.45
C VAL A 111 -2.86 -17.55 -18.75
N THR A 112 -3.28 -18.30 -17.73
CA THR A 112 -3.78 -19.68 -17.90
C THR A 112 -5.06 -19.74 -18.74
N MET A 113 -5.97 -18.79 -18.55
CA MET A 113 -7.21 -18.70 -19.33
C MET A 113 -6.93 -18.33 -20.79
N ARG A 114 -5.95 -17.46 -21.04
CA ARG A 114 -5.56 -17.06 -22.40
C ARG A 114 -4.87 -18.19 -23.14
N ASP A 115 -3.88 -18.82 -22.51
CA ASP A 115 -3.17 -19.97 -23.08
C ASP A 115 -2.57 -20.85 -21.97
N ARG A 116 -3.31 -21.90 -21.61
CA ARG A 116 -2.87 -22.90 -20.62
C ARG A 116 -1.60 -23.67 -21.01
N ARG A 117 -1.16 -23.61 -22.27
CA ARG A 117 0.04 -24.29 -22.78
C ARG A 117 1.25 -23.37 -22.88
N ASN A 118 1.13 -22.09 -22.53
CA ASN A 118 2.25 -21.16 -22.48
C ASN A 118 3.13 -21.44 -21.26
N ALA A 119 3.87 -22.55 -21.31
CA ALA A 119 4.76 -23.00 -20.24
C ALA A 119 5.84 -21.96 -19.92
N THR A 120 6.29 -21.20 -20.93
CA THR A 120 7.28 -20.12 -20.74
C THR A 120 6.73 -19.02 -19.83
N ALA A 121 5.54 -18.48 -20.13
CA ALA A 121 4.94 -17.43 -19.30
C ALA A 121 4.59 -17.93 -17.90
N LEU A 122 4.10 -19.17 -17.76
CA LEU A 122 3.77 -19.75 -16.45
C LEU A 122 5.02 -20.00 -15.59
N ASN A 123 6.13 -20.42 -16.21
CA ASN A 123 7.41 -20.57 -15.52
C ASN A 123 7.96 -19.21 -15.07
N GLU A 124 7.84 -18.20 -15.92
CA GLU A 124 8.28 -16.84 -15.61
C GLU A 124 7.48 -16.24 -14.45
N ILE A 125 6.15 -16.37 -14.46
CA ILE A 125 5.30 -15.98 -13.33
C ILE A 125 5.75 -16.66 -12.05
N SER A 126 6.00 -17.97 -12.07
CA SER A 126 6.46 -18.68 -10.88
C SER A 126 7.86 -18.30 -10.42
N ALA A 127 8.75 -17.85 -11.32
CA ALA A 127 10.02 -17.27 -10.93
C ALA A 127 9.81 -15.91 -10.22
N ILE A 128 9.00 -15.04 -10.80
CA ILE A 128 8.65 -13.73 -10.23
C ILE A 128 7.98 -13.91 -8.86
N GLU A 129 7.06 -14.87 -8.68
CA GLU A 129 6.42 -15.15 -7.40
C GLU A 129 7.43 -15.50 -6.29
N ARG A 130 8.46 -16.29 -6.61
CA ARG A 130 9.52 -16.66 -5.64
C ARG A 130 10.37 -15.45 -5.26
N ASP A 131 10.79 -14.68 -6.25
CA ASP A 131 11.59 -13.46 -6.04
C ASP A 131 10.80 -12.44 -5.22
N MET A 132 9.51 -12.28 -5.52
CA MET A 132 8.61 -11.39 -4.79
C MET A 132 8.39 -11.80 -3.34
N GLN A 133 8.22 -13.10 -3.06
CA GLN A 133 8.15 -13.60 -1.68
C GLN A 133 9.45 -13.36 -0.91
N ARG A 134 10.61 -13.43 -1.58
CA ARG A 134 11.91 -13.10 -0.99
C ARG A 134 11.95 -11.63 -0.59
N VAL A 135 11.61 -10.73 -1.52
CA VAL A 135 11.63 -9.28 -1.26
C VAL A 135 10.58 -8.87 -0.23
N ASP A 136 9.39 -9.49 -0.20
CA ASP A 136 8.36 -9.21 0.81
C ASP A 136 8.82 -9.55 2.23
N ARG A 137 9.51 -10.70 2.40
CA ARG A 137 10.13 -11.06 3.68
C ARG A 137 11.21 -10.07 4.08
N PHE A 138 12.05 -9.66 3.13
CA PHE A 138 13.09 -8.67 3.37
C PHE A 138 12.51 -7.30 3.76
N ARG A 139 11.49 -6.81 3.03
CA ARG A 139 10.75 -5.60 3.36
C ARG A 139 10.12 -5.69 4.74
N SER A 140 9.53 -6.82 5.09
CA SER A 140 8.91 -7.04 6.42
C SER A 140 9.95 -7.03 7.54
N LEU A 141 11.14 -7.60 7.32
CA LEU A 141 12.27 -7.54 8.25
C LEU A 141 12.70 -6.10 8.52
N ILE A 142 12.74 -5.26 7.47
CA ILE A 142 13.11 -3.85 7.59
C ILE A 142 12.00 -3.09 8.33
N VAL A 143 10.78 -3.11 7.80
CA VAL A 143 9.68 -2.26 8.31
C VAL A 143 9.23 -2.67 9.71
N GLY A 144 9.18 -3.96 10.02
CA GLY A 144 8.73 -4.46 11.31
C GLY A 144 9.86 -4.79 12.30
N GLY A 145 11.06 -5.06 11.79
CA GLY A 145 12.18 -5.56 12.59
C GLY A 145 13.26 -4.53 12.89
N PHE A 146 13.28 -3.36 12.24
CA PHE A 146 14.30 -2.33 12.46
C PHE A 146 14.52 -2.04 13.96
N GLN A 147 15.79 -1.97 14.37
CA GLN A 147 16.20 -1.65 15.74
C GLN A 147 16.94 -0.31 15.76
N GLU A 148 18.09 -0.25 15.08
CA GLU A 148 18.99 0.91 15.09
C GLU A 148 19.89 0.92 13.85
N PRO A 149 20.39 2.10 13.42
CA PRO A 149 21.48 2.20 12.46
C PRO A 149 22.74 1.49 12.96
N ALA A 150 23.54 0.96 12.03
CA ALA A 150 24.80 0.30 12.34
C ALA A 150 25.84 0.60 11.24
N PRO A 151 27.15 0.47 11.49
CA PRO A 151 28.15 0.70 10.46
C PRO A 151 27.88 -0.14 9.20
N GLY A 152 27.77 0.52 8.04
CA GLY A 152 27.52 -0.13 6.75
C GLY A 152 26.08 -0.63 6.53
N GLY A 153 25.14 -0.33 7.43
CA GLY A 153 23.79 -0.89 7.36
C GLY A 153 22.94 -0.57 8.58
N PHE A 154 22.20 -1.58 9.05
CA PHE A 154 21.32 -1.45 10.19
C PHE A 154 21.03 -2.81 10.83
N THR A 155 20.62 -2.76 12.08
CA THR A 155 20.23 -3.93 12.84
C THR A 155 18.73 -4.12 12.77
N CYS A 156 18.29 -5.34 12.50
CA CYS A 156 16.91 -5.79 12.56
C CYS A 156 16.73 -6.97 13.53
N ARG A 157 15.48 -7.22 13.92
CA ARG A 157 15.01 -8.46 14.54
C ARG A 157 14.14 -9.21 13.55
N ASP A 158 14.49 -10.47 13.30
CA ASP A 158 13.67 -11.35 12.48
C ASP A 158 12.40 -11.83 13.26
N PRO A 159 11.47 -12.54 12.61
CA PRO A 159 10.28 -13.07 13.27
C PRO A 159 10.57 -14.09 14.39
N ARG A 160 11.79 -14.64 14.46
CA ARG A 160 12.26 -15.53 15.53
C ARG A 160 12.99 -14.76 16.63
N ASN A 161 12.90 -13.43 16.60
CA ASN A 161 13.58 -12.51 17.50
C ASN A 161 15.11 -12.63 17.47
N GLN A 162 15.68 -13.10 16.37
CA GLN A 162 17.12 -13.14 16.15
C GLN A 162 17.61 -11.80 15.62
N GLN A 163 18.76 -11.34 16.10
CA GLN A 163 19.39 -10.13 15.59
C GLN A 163 20.01 -10.42 14.22
N VAL A 164 19.68 -9.60 13.24
CA VAL A 164 20.18 -9.72 11.87
C VAL A 164 20.74 -8.36 11.46
N HIS A 165 21.96 -8.34 10.95
CA HIS A 165 22.51 -7.14 10.32
C HIS A 165 22.13 -7.13 8.83
N VAL A 166 21.58 -6.02 8.35
CA VAL A 166 21.25 -5.79 6.95
C VAL A 166 22.17 -4.70 6.42
N SER A 167 22.99 -5.02 5.42
CA SER A 167 23.89 -4.04 4.82
C SER A 167 23.16 -3.12 3.84
N LEU A 168 23.71 -1.92 3.61
CA LEU A 168 23.22 -1.01 2.56
C LEU A 168 23.33 -1.65 1.16
N GLU A 169 24.35 -2.48 0.92
CA GLU A 169 24.51 -3.22 -0.33
C GLU A 169 23.38 -4.25 -0.52
N GLN A 170 23.01 -4.98 0.54
CA GLN A 170 21.89 -5.93 0.48
C GLN A 170 20.57 -5.20 0.21
N LEU A 171 20.37 -4.03 0.84
CA LEU A 171 19.20 -3.19 0.60
C LEU A 171 19.12 -2.72 -0.86
N ASP A 172 20.23 -2.26 -1.43
CA ASP A 172 20.28 -1.85 -2.84
C ASP A 172 20.08 -3.02 -3.80
N ALA A 173 20.66 -4.19 -3.51
CA ALA A 173 20.49 -5.40 -4.31
C ALA A 173 19.03 -5.88 -4.33
N GLU A 174 18.35 -5.91 -3.19
CA GLU A 174 16.93 -6.30 -3.13
C GLU A 174 16.02 -5.25 -3.78
N THR A 175 16.37 -3.97 -3.68
CA THR A 175 15.65 -2.89 -4.38
C THR A 175 15.82 -3.00 -5.90
N THR A 176 17.03 -3.28 -6.37
CA THR A 176 17.32 -3.49 -7.80
C THR A 176 16.62 -4.75 -8.32
N ALA A 177 16.60 -5.84 -7.55
CA ALA A 177 15.85 -7.04 -7.92
C ALA A 177 14.35 -6.76 -8.09
N LEU A 178 13.80 -5.87 -7.26
CA LEU A 178 12.40 -5.45 -7.34
C LEU A 178 12.10 -4.65 -8.60
N GLU A 179 13.00 -3.74 -8.98
CA GLU A 179 12.92 -2.98 -10.23
C GLU A 179 13.04 -3.90 -11.46
N GLN A 180 13.93 -4.90 -11.43
CA GLN A 180 14.06 -5.90 -12.49
C GLN A 180 12.81 -6.80 -12.61
N MET A 181 12.21 -7.20 -11.49
CA MET A 181 10.94 -7.92 -11.49
C MET A 181 9.82 -7.11 -12.14
N ALA A 182 9.76 -5.80 -11.88
CA ALA A 182 8.79 -4.93 -12.52
C ALA A 182 8.93 -4.95 -14.04
N GLN A 183 10.16 -4.90 -14.55
CA GLN A 183 10.42 -5.00 -15.99
C GLN A 183 9.99 -6.35 -16.56
N ARG A 184 10.37 -7.46 -15.90
CA ARG A 184 10.00 -8.81 -16.34
C ARG A 184 8.49 -9.03 -16.38
N LEU A 185 7.74 -8.47 -15.43
CA LEU A 185 6.27 -8.54 -15.41
C LEU A 185 5.61 -7.85 -16.62
N LEU A 186 6.25 -6.83 -17.20
CA LEU A 186 5.71 -6.18 -18.39
C LEU A 186 5.74 -7.11 -19.60
N ASP A 187 6.75 -7.99 -19.66
CA ASP A 187 7.03 -8.90 -20.79
C ASP A 187 6.21 -10.21 -20.73
N VAL A 188 5.57 -10.51 -19.59
CA VAL A 188 4.62 -11.63 -19.41
C VAL A 188 3.28 -11.34 -20.08
#